data_AF-A0A645EBN4-F1
#
_entry.id   AF-A0A645EBN4-F1
#
_cell.length_a   1.000
_cell.length_b   1.000
_cell.length_c   1.000
_cell.angle_alpha   90.00
_cell.angle_beta   90.00
_cell.angle_gamma   90.00
#
_symmetry.space_group_name_H-M   'P 1'
#
loop_
_entity.id
_entity.type
_entity.pdbx_description
1 polymer ?
#
loop_
_entity_poly.entity_id
_entity_poly.type
_entity_poly.pdbx_seq_one_letter_code
_entity_poly.pdbx_strand_id
1 'polypeptide(L)'
;MRAVGAAKTPVISAIGHEPDSPILDLVADRRASTPTEAAKMAVPDAREQAEQIATQLNRLRQAIISKVRGEQEWLNQQRSRPVLRDPAGGFGVHQEWLDGCRNRLERAIDQRLADERIGLSHALSSVRAMSPKATLERGYAVVADAEGGSVTSINDADPGDQLLLYLSDGQLVVEVDYQEEDQ
;
A
#
# COMPACT_ATOMS: atom_id res chain seq x y z
N MET A 1 -7.34 -71.85 57.99
CA MET A 1 -5.92 -71.48 58.15
C MET A 1 -5.11 -71.65 56.87
N ARG A 2 -4.91 -72.88 56.35
CA ARG A 2 -4.18 -73.09 55.07
C ARG A 2 -4.74 -72.29 53.89
N ALA A 3 -6.06 -72.13 53.80
CA ALA A 3 -6.70 -71.33 52.75
C ALA A 3 -6.39 -69.83 52.83
N VAL A 4 -6.30 -69.26 54.04
CA VAL A 4 -5.98 -67.84 54.26
C VAL A 4 -4.50 -67.58 54.03
N GLY A 5 -3.62 -68.45 54.55
CA GLY A 5 -2.17 -68.34 54.32
C GLY A 5 -1.73 -68.57 52.86
N ALA A 6 -2.60 -69.17 52.04
CA ALA A 6 -2.37 -69.32 50.59
C ALA A 6 -3.07 -68.22 49.76
N ALA A 7 -3.82 -67.32 50.39
CA ALA A 7 -4.53 -66.26 49.68
C ALA A 7 -3.55 -65.19 49.18
N LYS A 8 -3.77 -64.70 47.95
CA LYS A 8 -3.04 -63.55 47.37
C LYS A 8 -3.78 -62.23 47.55
N THR A 9 -5.06 -62.30 47.90
CA THR A 9 -5.90 -61.14 48.19
C THR A 9 -5.81 -60.85 49.68
N PRO A 10 -5.61 -59.59 50.10
CA PRO A 10 -5.57 -59.23 51.51
C PRO A 10 -6.84 -59.67 52.25
N VAL A 11 -6.68 -60.30 53.41
CA VAL A 11 -7.77 -60.86 54.23
C VAL A 11 -7.93 -60.03 55.51
N ILE A 12 -9.16 -59.59 55.79
CA ILE A 12 -9.52 -58.93 57.04
C ILE A 12 -10.35 -59.90 57.89
N SER A 13 -9.88 -60.24 59.09
CA SER A 13 -10.66 -61.04 60.05
C SER A 13 -11.66 -60.15 60.79
N ALA A 14 -12.92 -60.59 60.89
CA ALA A 14 -14.01 -59.81 61.47
C ALA A 14 -14.94 -60.65 62.37
N ILE A 15 -14.38 -61.66 63.06
CA ILE A 15 -15.16 -62.63 63.83
C ILE A 15 -15.64 -62.06 65.18
N GLY A 16 -14.83 -61.23 65.85
CA GLY A 16 -15.18 -60.37 66.99
C GLY A 16 -15.87 -60.97 68.23
N HIS A 17 -15.16 -61.04 69.38
CA HIS A 17 -15.53 -60.49 70.70
C HIS A 17 -14.37 -60.70 71.72
N GLU A 18 -13.99 -59.68 72.49
CA GLU A 18 -12.98 -59.78 73.58
C GLU A 18 -13.54 -60.68 74.69
N PRO A 19 -13.13 -61.96 74.77
CA PRO A 19 -11.73 -62.36 74.95
C PRO A 19 -11.21 -63.49 74.03
N ASP A 20 -11.91 -63.84 72.95
CA ASP A 20 -11.47 -64.93 72.06
C ASP A 20 -10.61 -64.38 70.91
N SER A 21 -9.34 -64.78 70.87
CA SER A 21 -8.41 -64.49 69.77
C SER A 21 -8.29 -65.73 68.87
N PRO A 22 -9.17 -65.90 67.86
CA PRO A 22 -9.10 -67.05 66.97
C PRO A 22 -7.77 -67.03 66.21
N ILE A 23 -7.20 -68.21 65.94
CA ILE A 23 -5.92 -68.32 65.19
C ILE A 23 -6.02 -67.60 63.83
N LEU A 24 -7.23 -67.45 63.26
CA LEU A 24 -7.49 -66.66 62.05
C LEU A 24 -6.94 -65.23 62.13
N ASP A 25 -7.04 -64.58 63.28
CA ASP A 25 -6.55 -63.21 63.49
C ASP A 25 -5.02 -63.12 63.37
N LEU A 26 -4.30 -64.22 63.60
CA LEU A 26 -2.84 -64.30 63.48
C LEU A 26 -2.37 -64.53 62.03
N VAL A 27 -3.27 -64.97 61.13
CA VAL A 27 -2.94 -65.30 59.73
C VAL A 27 -3.59 -64.32 58.75
N ALA A 28 -4.51 -63.47 59.20
CA ALA A 28 -5.11 -62.39 58.41
C ALA A 28 -4.21 -61.14 58.38
N ASP A 29 -4.31 -60.32 57.33
CA ASP A 29 -3.53 -59.08 57.17
C ASP A 29 -3.99 -57.97 58.12
N ARG A 30 -5.29 -57.94 58.45
CA ARG A 30 -5.88 -56.99 59.39
C ARG A 30 -6.96 -57.68 60.24
N ARG A 31 -7.13 -57.19 61.45
CA ARG A 31 -8.22 -57.56 62.36
C ARG A 31 -9.19 -56.37 62.49
N ALA A 32 -10.47 -56.66 62.36
CA ALA A 32 -11.56 -55.75 62.67
C ALA A 32 -12.41 -56.36 63.79
N SER A 33 -12.93 -55.52 64.67
CA SER A 33 -13.72 -55.96 65.83
C SER A 33 -15.15 -56.35 65.45
N THR A 34 -15.61 -55.93 64.26
CA THR A 34 -16.93 -56.27 63.71
C THR A 34 -16.88 -56.40 62.18
N PRO A 35 -17.80 -57.16 61.55
CA PRO A 35 -17.95 -57.21 60.09
C PRO A 35 -18.11 -55.83 59.44
N THR A 36 -18.81 -54.90 60.11
CA THR A 36 -19.00 -53.51 59.64
C THR A 36 -17.69 -52.72 59.62
N GLU A 37 -16.82 -52.93 60.61
CA GLU A 37 -15.51 -52.30 60.66
C GLU A 37 -14.58 -52.83 59.56
N ALA A 38 -14.60 -54.14 59.29
CA ALA A 38 -13.86 -54.72 58.17
C ALA A 38 -14.32 -54.15 56.82
N ALA A 39 -15.63 -53.95 56.63
CA ALA A 39 -16.17 -53.33 55.43
C ALA A 39 -15.70 -51.87 55.27
N LYS A 40 -15.66 -51.09 56.36
CA LYS A 40 -15.14 -49.71 56.34
C LYS A 40 -13.64 -49.65 56.02
N MET A 41 -12.86 -50.63 56.46
CA MET A 41 -11.42 -50.71 56.14
C MET A 41 -11.16 -51.07 54.67
N ALA A 42 -12.06 -51.83 54.04
CA ALA A 42 -11.92 -52.26 52.66
C ALA A 42 -12.40 -51.22 51.63
N VAL A 43 -13.26 -50.27 52.04
CA VAL A 43 -13.87 -49.28 51.15
C VAL A 43 -13.16 -47.93 51.28
N PRO A 44 -12.75 -47.27 50.18
CA PRO A 44 -12.19 -45.93 50.21
C PRO A 44 -13.13 -44.91 50.88
N ASP A 45 -12.58 -43.90 51.56
CA ASP A 45 -13.39 -42.83 52.16
C ASP A 45 -14.09 -42.00 51.06
N ALA A 46 -15.42 -42.08 51.03
CA ALA A 46 -16.25 -41.36 50.07
C ALA A 46 -16.04 -39.83 50.13
N ARG A 47 -15.68 -39.28 51.30
CA ARG A 47 -15.41 -37.85 51.46
C ARG A 47 -14.09 -37.47 50.80
N GLU A 48 -13.05 -38.29 50.96
CA GLU A 48 -11.77 -38.07 50.29
C GLU A 48 -11.93 -38.15 48.75
N GLN A 49 -12.70 -39.13 48.27
CA GLN A 49 -13.02 -39.24 46.83
C GLN A 49 -13.79 -38.02 46.31
N ALA A 50 -14.76 -37.52 47.09
CA ALA A 50 -15.51 -36.32 46.72
C ALA A 50 -14.61 -35.07 46.66
N GLU A 51 -13.68 -34.92 47.61
CA GLU A 51 -12.69 -33.83 47.64
C GLU A 51 -11.73 -33.90 46.43
N GLN A 52 -11.31 -35.11 46.05
CA GLN A 52 -10.49 -35.33 44.85
C GLN A 52 -11.24 -34.94 43.58
N ILE A 53 -12.50 -35.37 43.43
CA ILE A 53 -13.36 -35.00 42.29
C ILE A 53 -13.56 -33.49 42.23
N ALA A 54 -13.87 -32.84 43.36
CA ALA A 54 -14.04 -31.39 43.42
C ALA A 54 -12.78 -30.65 42.98
N THR A 55 -11.60 -31.12 43.41
CA THR A 55 -10.31 -30.56 43.00
C THR A 55 -10.06 -30.72 41.50
N GLN A 56 -10.34 -31.91 40.95
CA GLN A 56 -10.20 -32.18 39.52
C GLN A 56 -11.17 -31.34 38.66
N LEU A 57 -12.43 -31.20 39.09
CA LEU A 57 -13.42 -30.36 38.43
C LEU A 57 -13.01 -28.89 38.43
N ASN A 58 -12.47 -28.39 39.54
CA ASN A 58 -11.94 -27.02 39.61
C ASN A 58 -10.77 -26.81 38.65
N ARG A 59 -9.83 -27.76 38.59
CA ARG A 59 -8.71 -27.70 37.62
C ARG A 59 -9.20 -27.72 36.17
N LEU A 60 -10.14 -28.59 35.84
CA LEU A 60 -10.74 -28.67 34.50
C LEU A 60 -11.43 -27.35 34.14
N ARG A 61 -12.21 -26.78 35.06
CA ARG A 61 -12.90 -25.50 34.87
C ARG A 61 -11.91 -24.37 34.57
N GLN A 62 -10.82 -24.29 35.34
CA GLN A 62 -9.78 -23.28 35.12
C GLN A 62 -9.06 -23.47 33.77
N ALA A 63 -8.77 -24.71 33.38
CA ALA A 63 -8.17 -25.01 32.08
C ALA A 63 -9.07 -24.56 30.91
N ILE A 64 -10.38 -24.82 31.00
CA ILE A 64 -11.36 -24.39 29.98
C ILE A 64 -11.42 -22.86 29.90
N ILE A 65 -11.54 -22.18 31.05
CA ILE A 65 -11.59 -20.71 31.08
C ILE A 65 -10.34 -20.09 30.46
N SER A 66 -9.16 -20.59 30.83
CA SER A 66 -7.88 -20.12 30.28
C SER A 66 -7.79 -20.35 28.77
N LYS A 67 -8.27 -21.51 28.28
CA LYS A 67 -8.30 -21.80 26.85
C LYS A 67 -9.22 -20.82 26.11
N VAL A 68 -10.46 -20.65 26.58
CA VAL A 68 -11.43 -19.73 25.95
C VAL A 68 -10.90 -18.29 25.92
N ARG A 69 -10.29 -17.83 27.02
CA ARG A 69 -9.67 -16.50 27.08
C ARG A 69 -8.52 -16.37 26.07
N GLY A 70 -7.66 -17.38 25.96
CA GLY A 70 -6.57 -17.39 24.98
C GLY A 70 -7.06 -17.30 23.53
N GLU A 71 -8.09 -18.08 23.19
CA GLU A 71 -8.69 -18.05 21.85
C GLU A 71 -9.37 -16.70 21.56
N GLN A 72 -10.05 -16.11 22.55
CA GLN A 72 -10.65 -14.77 22.42
C GLN A 72 -9.59 -13.68 22.20
N GLU A 73 -8.48 -13.74 22.95
CA GLU A 73 -7.36 -12.82 22.79
C GLU A 73 -6.73 -12.96 21.39
N TRP A 74 -6.53 -14.20 20.93
CA TRP A 74 -6.02 -14.48 19.59
C TRP A 74 -6.95 -13.94 18.49
N LEU A 75 -8.27 -14.17 18.61
CA LEU A 75 -9.27 -13.62 17.68
C LEU A 75 -9.26 -12.09 17.68
N ASN A 76 -9.15 -11.47 18.85
CA ASN A 76 -9.07 -10.02 18.97
C ASN A 76 -7.80 -9.48 18.30
N GLN A 77 -6.67 -10.15 18.46
CA GLN A 77 -5.41 -9.80 17.78
C GLN A 77 -5.51 -9.95 16.27
N GLN A 78 -6.15 -11.01 15.75
CA GLN A 78 -6.36 -11.13 14.32
C GLN A 78 -7.28 -10.02 13.79
N ARG A 79 -8.38 -9.74 14.49
CA ARG A 79 -9.33 -8.68 14.12
C ARG A 79 -8.76 -7.27 14.23
N SER A 80 -7.77 -7.04 15.10
CA SER A 80 -7.12 -5.74 15.23
C SER A 80 -6.08 -5.47 14.14
N ARG A 81 -5.72 -6.48 13.32
CA ARG A 81 -4.79 -6.30 12.21
C ARG A 81 -5.31 -5.23 11.25
N PRO A 82 -4.50 -4.20 10.92
CA PRO A 82 -4.90 -3.11 10.03
C PRO A 82 -5.46 -3.58 8.69
N VAL A 83 -4.90 -4.64 8.12
CA VAL A 83 -5.36 -5.25 6.85
C VAL A 83 -6.80 -5.78 6.89
N LEU A 84 -7.32 -6.14 8.07
CA LEU A 84 -8.71 -6.58 8.26
C LEU A 84 -9.62 -5.46 8.77
N ARG A 85 -9.08 -4.42 9.40
CA ARG A 85 -9.85 -3.22 9.81
C ARG A 85 -10.10 -2.27 8.65
N ASP A 86 -9.13 -2.14 7.75
CA ASP A 86 -9.22 -1.29 6.58
C ASP A 86 -8.36 -1.86 5.44
N PRO A 87 -8.92 -2.79 4.65
CA PRO A 87 -8.26 -3.33 3.46
C PRO A 87 -7.94 -2.23 2.43
N ALA A 88 -8.70 -1.13 2.44
CA ALA A 88 -8.57 -0.02 1.51
C ALA A 88 -7.53 1.03 1.96
N GLY A 89 -7.22 1.09 3.26
CA GLY A 89 -6.33 2.10 3.85
C GLY A 89 -4.90 2.07 3.29
N GLY A 90 -4.41 0.90 2.89
CA GLY A 90 -3.12 0.77 2.19
C GLY A 90 -3.14 1.39 0.77
N PHE A 91 -4.31 1.49 0.14
CA PHE A 91 -4.46 2.08 -1.19
C PHE A 91 -4.55 3.60 -1.15
N GLY A 92 -4.88 4.22 -0.01
CA GLY A 92 -4.92 5.69 0.12
C GLY A 92 -3.58 6.34 -0.22
N VAL A 93 -2.48 5.80 0.32
CA VAL A 93 -1.12 6.28 0.03
C VAL A 93 -0.78 6.12 -1.46
N HIS A 94 -1.21 5.03 -2.08
CA HIS A 94 -1.00 4.81 -3.51
C HIS A 94 -1.86 5.74 -4.37
N GLN A 95 -3.09 6.06 -3.96
CA GLN A 95 -3.95 7.03 -4.62
C GLN A 95 -3.34 8.43 -4.56
N GLU A 96 -2.90 8.89 -3.38
CA GLU A 96 -2.23 10.18 -3.23
C GLU A 96 -0.95 10.28 -4.07
N TRP A 97 -0.18 9.19 -4.14
CA TRP A 97 1.02 9.14 -4.99
C TRP A 97 0.68 9.24 -6.48
N LEU A 98 -0.34 8.50 -6.95
CA LEU A 98 -0.80 8.55 -8.33
C LEU A 98 -1.33 9.94 -8.71
N ASP A 99 -2.10 10.58 -7.82
CA ASP A 99 -2.60 11.94 -8.03
C ASP A 99 -1.45 12.95 -8.06
N GLY A 100 -0.44 12.79 -7.20
CA GLY A 100 0.79 13.59 -7.24
C GLY A 100 1.54 13.43 -8.57
N CYS A 101 1.70 12.20 -9.06
CA CYS A 101 2.31 11.91 -10.36
C CYS A 101 1.51 12.52 -11.52
N ARG A 102 0.18 12.39 -11.52
CA ARG A 102 -0.71 12.98 -12.52
C ARG A 102 -0.57 14.50 -12.57
N ASN A 103 -0.69 15.16 -11.41
CA ASN A 103 -0.59 16.62 -11.32
C ASN A 103 0.77 17.16 -11.77
N ARG A 104 1.85 16.38 -11.58
CA ARG A 104 3.19 16.75 -12.07
C ARG A 104 3.31 16.58 -13.57
N LEU A 105 2.73 15.52 -14.13
CA LEU A 105 2.72 15.27 -15.57
C LEU A 105 1.94 16.36 -16.31
N GLU A 106 0.73 16.69 -15.84
CA GLU A 106 -0.11 17.74 -16.43
C GLU A 106 0.62 19.08 -16.47
N ARG A 107 1.20 19.50 -15.33
CA ARG A 107 2.01 20.73 -15.26
C ARG A 107 3.21 20.72 -16.20
N ALA A 108 3.90 19.58 -16.33
CA ALA A 108 5.05 19.47 -17.23
C ALA A 108 4.63 19.56 -18.70
N ILE A 109 3.50 18.96 -19.07
CA ILE A 109 2.93 19.04 -20.43
C ILE A 109 2.51 20.48 -20.73
N ASP A 110 1.77 21.12 -19.83
CA ASP A 110 1.29 22.50 -20.02
C ASP A 110 2.45 23.47 -20.16
N GLN A 111 3.47 23.35 -19.31
CA GLN A 111 4.68 24.18 -19.40
C GLN A 111 5.39 23.97 -20.74
N ARG A 112 5.56 22.71 -21.16
CA ARG A 112 6.22 22.41 -22.43
C ARG A 112 5.45 22.97 -23.62
N LEU A 113 4.13 22.83 -23.64
CA LEU A 113 3.29 23.39 -24.70
C LEU A 113 3.33 24.93 -24.73
N ALA A 114 3.38 25.58 -23.57
CA ALA A 114 3.54 27.02 -23.48
C ALA A 114 4.89 27.48 -24.06
N ASP A 115 5.98 26.81 -23.67
CA ASP A 115 7.33 27.12 -24.15
C ASP A 115 7.44 26.94 -25.67
N GLU A 116 6.91 25.84 -26.21
CA GLU A 116 6.93 25.58 -27.66
C GLU A 116 6.09 26.62 -28.45
N ARG A 117 4.96 27.07 -27.89
CA ARG A 117 4.14 28.14 -28.50
C ARG A 117 4.91 29.47 -28.54
N ILE A 118 5.62 29.81 -27.46
CA ILE A 118 6.45 31.00 -27.41
C ILE A 118 7.58 30.90 -28.45
N GLY A 119 8.27 29.76 -28.51
CA GLY A 119 9.31 29.49 -29.50
C GLY A 119 8.82 29.62 -30.94
N LEU A 120 7.65 29.06 -31.24
CA LEU A 120 7.02 29.16 -32.56
C LEU A 120 6.67 30.60 -32.93
N SER A 121 6.12 31.38 -31.98
CA SER A 121 5.78 32.79 -32.18
C SER A 121 7.03 33.63 -32.50
N HIS A 122 8.14 33.38 -31.78
CA HIS A 122 9.41 34.03 -32.05
C HIS A 122 9.97 33.65 -33.42
N ALA A 123 10.01 32.37 -33.76
CA ALA A 123 10.47 31.91 -35.06
C ALA A 123 9.66 32.53 -36.21
N LEU A 124 8.32 32.56 -36.10
CA LEU A 124 7.46 33.21 -37.08
C LEU A 124 7.73 34.72 -37.19
N SER A 125 7.97 35.40 -36.07
CA SER A 125 8.29 36.83 -36.06
C SER A 125 9.64 37.09 -36.72
N SER A 126 10.65 36.26 -36.48
CA SER A 126 11.95 36.34 -37.16
C SER A 126 11.82 36.10 -38.66
N VAL A 127 11.06 35.09 -39.09
CA VAL A 127 10.81 34.82 -40.51
C VAL A 127 10.11 36.01 -41.18
N ARG A 128 9.12 36.60 -40.52
CA ARG A 128 8.43 37.80 -41.03
C ARG A 128 9.35 39.01 -41.12
N ALA A 129 10.20 39.22 -40.11
CA ALA A 129 11.16 40.33 -40.09
C ALA A 129 12.24 40.20 -41.17
N MET A 130 12.61 38.96 -41.54
CA MET A 130 13.55 38.69 -42.62
C MET A 130 12.88 38.60 -44.00
N SER A 131 11.56 38.69 -44.09
CA SER A 131 10.84 38.62 -45.36
C SER A 131 10.69 40.03 -45.97
N PRO A 132 11.25 40.30 -47.16
CA PRO A 132 11.05 41.55 -47.88
C PRO A 132 9.56 41.88 -48.09
N LYS A 133 8.72 40.85 -48.14
CA LYS A 133 7.27 40.95 -48.32
C LYS A 133 6.59 41.81 -47.25
N ALA A 134 7.06 41.77 -45.99
CA ALA A 134 6.48 42.61 -44.93
C ALA A 134 6.80 44.10 -45.12
N THR A 135 7.93 44.42 -45.75
CA THR A 135 8.28 45.79 -46.16
C THR A 135 7.44 46.21 -47.38
N LEU A 136 7.26 45.30 -48.34
CA LEU A 136 6.44 45.54 -49.54
C LEU A 136 4.94 45.78 -49.20
N GLU A 137 4.37 44.99 -48.28
CA GLU A 137 2.98 45.12 -47.83
C GLU A 137 2.70 46.44 -47.06
N ARG A 138 3.75 47.12 -46.56
CA ARG A 138 3.62 48.45 -45.93
C ARG A 138 3.58 49.61 -46.94
N GLY A 139 3.63 49.31 -48.24
CA GLY A 139 3.59 50.29 -49.31
C GLY A 139 4.96 50.77 -49.79
N TYR A 140 6.03 50.08 -49.42
CA TYR A 140 7.37 50.30 -49.98
C TYR A 140 7.59 49.40 -51.20
N ALA A 141 8.49 49.81 -52.09
CA ALA A 141 8.95 48.99 -53.21
C ALA A 141 10.44 48.69 -53.05
N VAL A 142 10.88 47.53 -53.54
CA VAL A 142 12.30 47.25 -53.75
C VAL A 142 12.63 47.63 -55.18
N VAL A 143 13.61 48.52 -55.36
CA VAL A 143 14.06 48.99 -56.67
C VAL A 143 15.25 48.15 -57.11
N ALA A 144 15.22 47.65 -58.35
CA ALA A 144 16.33 46.93 -58.96
C ALA A 144 16.68 47.52 -60.34
N ASP A 145 17.94 47.38 -60.74
CA ASP A 145 18.41 47.72 -62.08
C ASP A 145 17.97 46.65 -63.11
N ALA A 146 18.34 46.85 -64.38
CA ALA A 146 18.02 45.92 -65.47
C ALA A 146 18.71 44.55 -65.35
N GLU A 147 19.75 44.43 -64.52
CA GLU A 147 20.50 43.19 -64.25
C GLU A 147 20.01 42.47 -62.98
N GLY A 148 19.11 43.11 -62.22
CA GLY A 148 18.54 42.60 -60.97
C GLY A 148 19.31 42.99 -59.70
N GLY A 149 20.27 43.91 -59.80
CA GLY A 149 20.98 44.51 -58.66
C GLY A 149 20.08 45.49 -57.90
N SER A 150 20.18 45.53 -56.57
CA SER A 150 19.36 46.44 -55.75
C SER A 150 19.86 47.88 -55.86
N VAL A 151 18.98 48.80 -56.24
CA VAL A 151 19.25 50.25 -56.32
C VAL A 151 18.88 50.87 -54.97
N THR A 152 19.86 51.45 -54.28
CA THR A 152 19.67 51.99 -52.91
C THR A 152 20.11 53.44 -52.76
N SER A 153 20.85 53.97 -53.72
CA SER A 153 21.29 55.36 -53.82
C SER A 153 20.82 55.99 -55.14
N ILE A 154 20.74 57.32 -55.17
CA ILE A 154 20.49 58.06 -56.40
C ILE A 154 21.63 57.90 -57.42
N ASN A 155 22.84 57.61 -56.95
CA ASN A 155 24.02 57.37 -57.78
C ASN A 155 24.06 55.98 -58.42
N ASP A 156 23.11 55.10 -58.09
CA ASP A 156 23.06 53.72 -58.59
C ASP A 156 22.23 53.59 -59.89
N ALA A 157 21.73 54.70 -60.43
CA ALA A 157 21.01 54.78 -61.69
C ALA A 157 21.47 56.01 -62.46
N ASP A 158 21.14 56.14 -63.74
CA ASP A 158 21.30 57.35 -64.56
C ASP A 158 19.97 57.73 -65.26
N PRO A 159 19.76 59.01 -65.64
CA PRO A 159 18.60 59.40 -66.45
C PRO A 159 18.53 58.62 -67.77
N GLY A 160 17.37 58.02 -68.06
CA GLY A 160 17.13 57.12 -69.19
C GLY A 160 17.23 55.63 -68.85
N ASP A 161 17.68 55.27 -67.64
CA ASP A 161 17.71 53.87 -67.21
C ASP A 161 16.33 53.32 -66.89
N GLN A 162 16.14 52.03 -67.21
CA GLN A 162 14.95 51.29 -66.81
C GLN A 162 15.19 50.57 -65.48
N LEU A 163 14.36 50.90 -64.50
CA LEU A 163 14.35 50.29 -63.18
C LEU A 163 13.14 49.37 -63.03
N LEU A 164 13.36 48.27 -62.33
CA LEU A 164 12.32 47.31 -61.97
C LEU A 164 11.92 47.49 -60.50
N LEU A 165 10.65 47.85 -60.28
CA LEU A 165 10.06 47.99 -58.96
C LEU A 165 9.33 46.70 -58.59
N TYR A 166 9.73 46.07 -57.49
CA TYR A 166 9.00 44.98 -56.88
C TYR A 166 8.04 45.52 -55.83
N LEU A 167 6.77 45.16 -55.96
CA LEU A 167 5.66 45.51 -55.06
C LEU A 167 5.12 44.25 -54.38
N SER A 168 4.20 44.43 -53.42
CA SER A 168 3.63 43.30 -52.67
C SER A 168 2.82 42.30 -53.52
N ASP A 169 2.31 42.76 -54.67
CA ASP A 169 1.39 42.04 -55.55
C ASP A 169 1.90 41.90 -57.01
N GLY A 170 3.08 42.45 -57.33
CA GLY A 170 3.60 42.41 -58.69
C GLY A 170 4.90 43.18 -58.90
N GLN A 171 5.21 43.46 -60.16
CA GLN A 171 6.40 44.22 -60.56
C GLN A 171 6.03 45.25 -61.64
N LEU A 172 6.70 46.41 -61.62
CA LEU A 172 6.52 47.50 -62.58
C LEU A 172 7.89 47.92 -63.13
N VAL A 173 7.94 48.28 -64.42
CA VAL A 173 9.12 48.90 -65.02
C VAL A 173 8.90 50.40 -65.10
N VAL A 174 9.88 51.17 -64.67
CA VAL A 174 9.86 52.64 -64.69
C VAL A 174 11.16 53.16 -65.31
N GLU A 175 11.11 54.34 -65.90
CA GLU A 175 12.27 55.00 -66.50
C GLU A 175 12.66 56.23 -65.65
N VAL A 176 13.97 56.45 -65.47
CA VAL A 176 14.49 57.59 -64.70
C VAL A 176 14.46 58.85 -65.58
N ASP A 177 13.62 59.83 -65.24
CA ASP A 177 13.51 61.08 -66.01
C ASP A 177 14.59 62.11 -65.63
N TYR A 178 14.85 62.26 -64.32
CA TYR A 178 15.89 63.13 -63.79
C TYR A 178 16.35 62.68 -62.39
N GLN A 179 17.50 63.18 -61.95
CA GLN A 179 18.04 62.96 -60.62
C GLN A 179 18.30 64.30 -59.94
N GLU A 180 17.88 64.40 -58.68
CA GLU A 180 18.06 65.60 -57.87
C GLU A 180 18.49 65.17 -56.46
N GLU A 181 19.63 65.68 -56.01
CA GLU A 181 20.21 65.36 -54.71
C GLU A 181 19.74 66.38 -53.68
N ASP A 182 19.00 65.94 -52.65
CA ASP A 182 18.58 66.81 -51.54
C ASP A 182 19.79 67.16 -50.65
N GLN A 183 19.99 68.46 -50.38
CA GLN A 183 21.05 69.01 -49.51
C GLN A 183 20.77 68.84 -48.02
#